data_AF-A0A0A1UAZ6-F1
#
_entry.id   AF-A0A0A1UAZ6-F1
#
_cell.length_a   1.000
_cell.length_b   1.000
_cell.length_c   1.000
_cell.angle_alpha   90.00
_cell.angle_beta   90.00
_cell.angle_gamma   90.00
#
_symmetry.space_group_name_H-M   'P 1'
#
loop_
_entity.id
_entity.type
_entity.pdbx_description
1 polymer ?
#
loop_
_entity_poly.entity_id
_entity_poly.type
_entity_poly.pdbx_seq_one_letter_code
_entity_poly.pdbx_strand_id
1 'polypeptide(L)'
;MKVQITTKENCEKYSIRTEPKLVNLKSGFASEFEIFITPHCTLNLNDNIVIITLKLNSGEVCTNNFKFMCATENSTKLDYDELIEEKKLGEGSFGVVFKGTFRGNSVAIKKMKNSNDDKDKCDEFEKEVSMLDKFRNEYIIHFYGAVFITNHICMVSEFAEYGSLQDLMKHKKSDEVDMKLRVKMLLDAAKGISYLHENGILHRDIKPDNILVFSLDLNQKVNAKLTDFGSARNVNLLMTNMTFTKGIGTPVYMAPEVLKQKKYTKSADVFSLSITMYETISWEKAYPQDEFKFPWKIAEFISSGKRLKKIDCIPLYLFDIISSCWQQDTTSRTKIEVVVEMLQKYLDDN
;
A
#
# COMPACT_ATOMS: atom_id res chain seq x y z
N MET A 1 0.88 54.31 9.65
CA MET A 1 0.69 53.08 10.43
C MET A 1 1.26 51.93 9.61
N LYS A 2 2.07 51.06 10.22
CA LYS A 2 2.63 49.89 9.54
C LYS A 2 1.81 48.67 9.94
N VAL A 3 1.20 48.01 8.97
CA VAL A 3 0.34 46.84 9.21
C VAL A 3 1.06 45.62 8.65
N GLN A 4 1.22 44.60 9.50
CA GLN A 4 1.76 43.30 9.17
C GLN A 4 0.68 42.26 9.46
N ILE A 5 0.37 41.44 8.47
CA ILE A 5 -0.60 40.36 8.65
C ILE A 5 0.20 39.08 8.91
N THR A 6 -0.11 38.43 10.02
CA THR A 6 0.55 37.20 10.45
C THR A 6 -0.49 36.15 10.78
N THR A 7 -0.05 34.91 10.89
CA THR A 7 -0.91 33.82 11.34
C THR A 7 -0.25 33.12 12.51
N LYS A 8 -1.01 32.28 13.20
CA LYS A 8 -0.51 31.51 14.33
C LYS A 8 0.73 30.71 13.88
N GLU A 9 1.87 30.98 14.50
CA GLU A 9 3.08 30.20 14.26
C GLU A 9 2.81 28.76 14.75
N ASN A 10 3.15 27.76 13.91
CA ASN A 10 3.09 26.31 14.18
C ASN A 10 1.83 25.53 13.75
N CYS A 11 1.09 25.92 12.70
CA CYS A 11 0.15 24.98 12.07
C CYS A 11 0.80 24.23 10.88
N GLU A 12 0.88 22.91 10.98
CA GLU A 12 1.42 22.05 9.91
C GLU A 12 0.36 21.60 8.89
N LYS A 13 -0.93 21.81 9.20
CA LYS A 13 -2.06 21.30 8.40
C LYS A 13 -2.46 22.19 7.24
N TYR A 14 -2.04 23.45 7.26
CA TYR A 14 -2.27 24.41 6.20
C TYR A 14 -1.23 25.52 6.25
N SER A 15 -1.03 26.20 5.13
CA SER A 15 -0.24 27.42 5.05
C SER A 15 -1.13 28.60 4.68
N ILE A 16 -0.80 29.78 5.23
CA ILE A 16 -1.48 31.04 4.89
C ILE A 16 -0.45 32.01 4.32
N ARG A 17 -0.80 32.64 3.21
CA ARG A 17 -0.08 33.80 2.67
C ARG A 17 -1.04 34.98 2.50
N THR A 18 -0.51 36.19 2.63
CA THR A 18 -1.26 37.42 2.34
C THR A 18 -0.56 38.26 1.29
N GLU A 19 -1.36 39.02 0.55
CA GLU A 19 -0.87 39.90 -0.51
C GLU A 19 -1.59 41.26 -0.45
N PRO A 20 -0.88 42.36 -0.13
CA PRO A 20 0.53 42.44 0.29
C PRO A 20 0.78 41.91 1.72
N LYS A 21 2.02 41.44 1.99
CA LYS A 21 2.43 40.97 3.34
C LYS A 21 2.57 42.10 4.37
N LEU A 22 2.91 43.30 3.88
CA LEU A 22 3.20 44.46 4.69
C LEU A 22 2.65 45.71 4.00
N VAL A 23 1.93 46.54 4.77
CA VAL A 23 1.31 47.76 4.26
C VAL A 23 1.72 48.96 5.11
N ASN A 24 2.07 50.06 4.45
CA ASN A 24 2.20 51.37 5.11
C ASN A 24 0.95 52.21 4.82
N LEU A 25 0.06 52.32 5.81
CA LEU A 25 -1.20 53.07 5.73
C LEU A 25 -1.02 54.52 6.20
N LYS A 26 -1.41 55.47 5.34
CA LYS A 26 -1.51 56.89 5.65
C LYS A 26 -2.89 57.21 6.24
N SER A 27 -2.98 58.30 7.00
CA SER A 27 -4.26 58.78 7.53
C SER A 27 -5.24 59.08 6.39
N GLY A 28 -6.48 58.60 6.50
CA GLY A 28 -7.51 58.77 5.48
C GLY A 28 -7.47 57.77 4.31
N PHE A 29 -6.56 56.79 4.34
CA PHE A 29 -6.45 55.76 3.30
C PHE A 29 -6.76 54.37 3.86
N ALA A 30 -7.30 53.50 3.01
CA ALA A 30 -7.45 52.07 3.25
C ALA A 30 -6.56 51.27 2.29
N SER A 31 -6.30 50.01 2.62
CA SER A 31 -5.60 49.07 1.76
C SER A 31 -6.39 47.79 1.71
N GLU A 32 -6.60 47.28 0.51
CA GLU A 32 -7.07 45.92 0.30
C GLU A 32 -5.92 44.94 0.52
N PHE A 33 -6.27 43.72 0.90
CA PHE A 33 -5.35 42.60 0.98
C PHE A 33 -6.11 41.31 0.69
N GLU A 34 -5.41 40.36 0.08
CA GLU A 34 -5.92 39.02 -0.16
C GLU A 34 -5.28 38.03 0.81
N ILE A 35 -6.06 37.03 1.22
CA ILE A 35 -5.60 35.92 2.05
C ILE A 35 -5.76 34.65 1.24
N PHE A 36 -4.68 33.89 1.11
CA PHE A 36 -4.70 32.58 0.47
C PHE A 36 -4.39 31.52 1.52
N ILE A 37 -5.26 30.52 1.61
CA ILE A 37 -5.13 29.38 2.51
C ILE A 37 -4.88 28.15 1.65
N THR A 38 -3.80 27.43 1.93
CA THR A 38 -3.44 26.19 1.25
C THR A 38 -3.50 25.03 2.25
N PRO A 39 -4.59 24.24 2.25
CA PRO A 39 -4.68 23.02 3.05
C PRO A 39 -3.66 21.97 2.61
N HIS A 40 -3.12 21.22 3.58
CA HIS A 40 -2.20 20.10 3.34
C HIS A 40 -2.87 18.73 3.55
N CYS A 41 -4.05 18.71 4.16
CA CYS A 41 -4.92 17.53 4.33
C CYS A 41 -6.40 17.92 4.21
N THR A 42 -7.29 16.94 4.31
CA THR A 42 -8.73 17.15 4.49
C THR A 42 -9.00 17.57 5.93
N LEU A 43 -9.59 18.74 6.14
CA LEU A 43 -9.88 19.25 7.48
C LEU A 43 -11.03 20.28 7.50
N ASN A 44 -11.58 20.47 8.70
CA ASN A 44 -12.47 21.57 9.03
C ASN A 44 -11.69 22.61 9.85
N LEU A 45 -11.46 23.77 9.27
CA LEU A 45 -10.72 24.87 9.87
C LEU A 45 -11.64 25.83 10.59
N ASN A 46 -11.22 26.19 11.80
CA ASN A 46 -11.83 27.20 12.64
C ASN A 46 -10.71 27.87 13.44
N ASP A 47 -10.05 28.86 12.84
CA ASP A 47 -8.89 29.53 13.43
C ASP A 47 -8.94 31.06 13.23
N ASN A 48 -7.92 31.75 13.73
CA ASN A 48 -7.80 33.19 13.70
C ASN A 48 -6.56 33.63 12.90
N ILE A 49 -6.74 34.65 12.08
CA ILE A 49 -5.65 35.41 11.47
C ILE A 49 -5.34 36.59 12.39
N VAL A 50 -4.06 36.82 12.65
CA VAL A 50 -3.59 37.82 13.60
C VAL A 50 -3.03 39.01 12.82
N ILE A 51 -3.75 40.13 12.84
CA ILE A 51 -3.35 41.38 12.20
C ILE A 51 -2.62 42.23 13.23
N ILE A 52 -1.31 42.41 13.02
CA ILE A 52 -0.45 43.19 13.90
C ILE A 52 -0.23 44.56 13.27
N THR A 53 -0.53 45.59 14.04
CA THR A 53 -0.48 46.98 13.61
C THR A 53 0.47 47.78 14.48
N LEU A 54 1.47 48.43 13.89
CA LEU A 54 2.40 49.34 14.56
C LEU A 54 2.08 50.80 14.22
N LYS A 55 1.74 51.59 15.23
CA LYS A 55 1.62 53.05 15.11
C LYS A 55 3.02 53.68 15.14
N LEU A 56 3.51 54.08 13.96
CA LEU A 56 4.86 54.64 13.80
C LEU A 56 5.14 55.87 14.69
N ASN A 57 4.13 56.67 15.03
CA ASN A 57 4.29 57.90 15.79
C ASN A 57 4.41 57.66 17.32
N SER A 58 3.75 56.62 17.83
CA SER A 58 3.72 56.31 19.28
C SER A 58 4.50 55.05 19.65
N GLY A 59 4.92 54.24 18.68
CA GLY A 59 5.52 52.93 18.91
C GLY A 59 4.54 51.87 19.39
N GLU A 60 3.25 52.20 19.52
CA GLU A 60 2.21 51.32 20.05
C GLU A 60 1.89 50.20 19.06
N VAL A 61 1.84 48.96 19.55
CA VAL A 61 1.43 47.77 18.80
C VAL A 61 -0.01 47.41 19.17
N CYS A 62 -0.86 47.27 18.17
CA CYS A 62 -2.22 46.79 18.30
C CYS A 62 -2.36 45.44 17.60
N THR A 63 -3.05 44.49 18.22
CA THR A 63 -3.30 43.17 17.65
C THR A 63 -4.79 42.95 17.48
N ASN A 64 -5.22 42.58 16.28
CA ASN A 64 -6.62 42.24 15.99
C ASN A 64 -6.70 40.81 15.45
N ASN A 65 -7.74 40.08 15.87
CA ASN A 65 -7.97 38.71 15.42
C ASN A 65 -9.15 38.68 14.46
N PHE A 66 -8.95 38.06 13.31
CA PHE A 66 -9.98 37.78 12.33
C PHE A 66 -10.27 36.27 12.33
N LYS A 67 -11.45 35.88 12.81
CA LYS A 67 -11.86 34.47 12.82
C LYS A 67 -12.31 34.06 11.42
N PHE A 68 -11.81 32.92 10.95
CA PHE A 68 -12.26 32.32 9.70
C PHE A 68 -12.65 30.86 9.90
N MET A 69 -13.58 30.42 9.07
CA MET A 69 -13.99 29.02 9.01
C MET A 69 -13.97 28.58 7.56
N CYS A 70 -13.34 27.45 7.28
CA CYS A 70 -13.39 26.81 5.97
C CYS A 70 -13.34 25.29 6.12
N ALA A 71 -13.90 24.59 5.15
CA ALA A 71 -13.88 23.14 5.10
C ALA A 71 -13.32 22.74 3.73
N THR A 72 -12.43 21.76 3.71
CA THR A 72 -11.95 21.18 2.47
C THR A 72 -12.91 20.11 1.97
N GLU A 73 -12.84 19.80 0.68
CA GLU A 73 -13.40 18.55 0.17
C GLU A 73 -12.68 17.33 0.79
N ASN A 74 -13.40 16.21 0.87
CA ASN A 74 -12.80 14.95 1.30
C ASN A 74 -11.82 14.44 0.24
N SER A 75 -10.63 14.04 0.67
CA SER A 75 -9.58 13.53 -0.18
C SER A 75 -8.84 12.39 0.51
N THR A 76 -7.92 11.74 -0.22
CA THR A 76 -6.99 10.75 0.33
C THR A 76 -5.85 11.36 1.12
N LYS A 77 -5.77 12.69 1.28
CA LYS A 77 -4.84 13.37 2.20
C LYS A 77 -5.52 13.53 3.56
N LEU A 78 -5.19 12.67 4.51
CA LEU A 78 -5.89 12.58 5.79
C LEU A 78 -5.34 13.56 6.83
N ASP A 79 -6.21 14.05 7.71
CA ASP A 79 -5.81 14.71 8.94
C ASP A 79 -5.41 13.65 9.98
N TYR A 80 -4.19 13.76 10.53
CA TYR A 80 -3.69 12.84 11.53
C TYR A 80 -4.47 12.88 12.85
N ASP A 81 -5.15 13.98 13.18
CA ASP A 81 -5.97 14.07 14.40
C ASP A 81 -7.24 13.20 14.32
N GLU A 82 -7.66 12.80 13.11
CA GLU A 82 -8.77 11.87 12.92
C GLU A 82 -8.35 10.40 13.10
N LEU A 83 -7.04 10.13 13.20
CA LEU A 83 -6.49 8.79 13.36
C LEU A 83 -6.25 8.47 14.83
N ILE A 84 -6.94 7.44 15.32
CA ILE A 84 -6.77 6.95 16.69
C ILE A 84 -5.93 5.67 16.63
N GLU A 85 -4.71 5.74 17.12
CA GLU A 85 -3.82 4.57 17.23
C GLU A 85 -4.16 3.75 18.49
N GLU A 86 -4.22 2.43 18.34
CA GLU A 86 -4.60 1.52 19.43
C GLU A 86 -3.46 0.57 19.78
N LYS A 87 -3.09 -0.33 18.86
CA LYS A 87 -2.17 -1.45 19.15
C LYS A 87 -1.13 -1.61 18.04
N LYS A 88 0.15 -1.72 18.39
CA LYS A 88 1.20 -2.11 17.43
C LYS A 88 0.96 -3.56 16.96
N LEU A 89 0.85 -3.75 15.64
CA LEU A 89 0.66 -5.04 15.00
C LEU A 89 1.99 -5.69 14.61
N GLY A 90 2.92 -4.87 14.10
CA GLY A 90 4.21 -5.38 13.63
C GLY A 90 5.15 -4.27 13.21
N GLU A 91 6.38 -4.66 12.92
CA GLU A 91 7.42 -3.78 12.40
C GLU A 91 8.23 -4.51 11.34
N GLY A 92 8.38 -3.89 10.18
CA GLY A 92 9.12 -4.43 9.04
C GLY A 92 10.17 -3.48 8.51
N SER A 93 10.66 -3.80 7.31
CA SER A 93 11.57 -2.95 6.53
C SER A 93 10.93 -1.60 6.17
N PHE A 94 9.62 -1.61 5.87
CA PHE A 94 8.90 -0.44 5.36
C PHE A 94 8.36 0.49 6.45
N GLY A 95 8.31 0.06 7.71
CA GLY A 95 7.58 0.82 8.72
C GLY A 95 7.16 0.04 9.95
N VAL A 96 6.41 0.73 10.79
CA VAL A 96 5.67 0.14 11.93
C VAL A 96 4.18 0.20 11.59
N VAL A 97 3.48 -0.92 11.77
CA VAL A 97 2.03 -1.00 11.52
C VAL A 97 1.29 -1.05 12.84
N PHE A 98 0.28 -0.19 12.98
CA PHE A 98 -0.62 -0.13 14.11
C PHE A 98 -2.05 -0.48 13.67
N LYS A 99 -2.81 -1.13 14.54
CA LYS A 99 -4.27 -1.11 14.47
C LYS A 99 -4.74 0.23 15.02
N GLY A 100 -5.77 0.78 14.41
CA GLY A 100 -6.43 1.99 14.89
C GLY A 100 -7.85 2.13 14.40
N THR A 101 -8.42 3.30 14.62
CA THR A 101 -9.75 3.68 14.16
C THR A 101 -9.68 4.98 13.36
N PHE A 102 -10.41 5.03 12.24
CA PHE A 102 -10.58 6.23 11.41
C PHE A 102 -12.06 6.37 11.01
N ARG A 103 -12.69 7.47 11.45
CA ARG A 103 -14.12 7.77 11.18
C ARG A 103 -15.06 6.59 11.49
N GLY A 104 -14.79 5.87 12.58
CA GLY A 104 -15.56 4.70 13.02
C GLY A 104 -15.18 3.36 12.36
N ASN A 105 -14.26 3.36 11.40
CA ASN A 105 -13.77 2.13 10.75
C ASN A 105 -12.50 1.63 11.43
N SER A 106 -12.38 0.31 11.61
CA SER A 106 -11.13 -0.31 12.04
C SER A 106 -10.12 -0.27 10.89
N VAL A 107 -8.94 0.26 11.15
CA VAL A 107 -7.90 0.51 10.14
C VAL A 107 -6.53 -0.03 10.54
N ALA A 108 -5.69 -0.27 9.54
CA ALA A 108 -4.26 -0.45 9.71
C ALA A 108 -3.54 0.86 9.34
N ILE A 109 -2.73 1.38 10.27
CA ILE A 109 -1.95 2.61 10.13
C ILE A 109 -0.48 2.21 9.99
N LYS A 110 0.05 2.27 8.76
CA LYS A 110 1.45 1.95 8.44
C LYS A 110 2.27 3.25 8.49
N LYS A 111 3.01 3.45 9.58
CA LYS A 111 3.95 4.57 9.75
C LYS A 111 5.26 4.26 9.04
N MET A 112 5.71 5.19 8.20
CA MET A 112 6.95 5.04 7.45
C MET A 112 8.16 5.40 8.34
N LYS A 113 9.27 4.65 8.24
CA LYS A 113 10.50 4.95 9.00
C LYS A 113 11.21 6.17 8.40
N ASN A 114 11.41 7.22 9.20
CA ASN A 114 12.22 8.42 8.95
C ASN A 114 12.39 8.79 7.47
N SER A 115 11.33 9.33 6.86
CA SER A 115 11.36 9.96 5.53
C SER A 115 11.77 11.45 5.58
N ASN A 116 11.98 12.02 6.76
CA ASN A 116 12.14 13.47 6.93
C ASN A 116 13.40 14.07 6.26
N ASP A 117 14.44 13.27 6.01
CA ASP A 117 15.72 13.76 5.44
C ASP A 117 16.02 13.27 4.01
N ASP A 118 15.11 12.51 3.39
CA ASP A 118 15.39 11.84 2.11
C ASP A 118 14.26 12.11 1.09
N LYS A 119 14.46 13.12 0.23
CA LYS A 119 13.51 13.52 -0.82
C LYS A 119 13.07 12.34 -1.69
N ASP A 120 13.98 11.42 -1.98
CA ASP A 120 13.69 10.28 -2.85
C ASP A 120 12.64 9.34 -2.23
N LYS A 121 12.62 9.21 -0.88
CA LYS A 121 11.63 8.38 -0.17
C LYS A 121 10.25 9.03 -0.13
N CYS A 122 10.18 10.36 -0.02
CA CYS A 122 8.91 11.08 -0.11
C CYS A 122 8.28 10.93 -1.51
N ASP A 123 9.09 11.02 -2.57
CA ASP A 123 8.62 10.82 -3.94
C ASP A 123 8.12 9.38 -4.19
N GLU A 124 8.78 8.38 -3.61
CA GLU A 124 8.32 6.98 -3.69
C GLU A 124 7.01 6.76 -2.94
N PHE A 125 6.86 7.38 -1.76
CA PHE A 125 5.63 7.35 -0.97
C PHE A 125 4.46 7.99 -1.72
N GLU A 126 4.64 9.18 -2.28
CA GLU A 126 3.61 9.86 -3.09
C GLU A 126 3.20 9.02 -4.31
N LYS A 127 4.16 8.36 -4.97
CA LYS A 127 3.87 7.44 -6.09
C LYS A 127 3.06 6.23 -5.64
N GLU A 128 3.39 5.64 -4.49
CA GLU A 128 2.64 4.51 -3.93
C GLU A 128 1.20 4.93 -3.59
N VAL A 129 1.03 6.06 -2.89
CA VAL A 129 -0.28 6.61 -2.56
C VAL A 129 -1.09 6.92 -3.82
N SER A 130 -0.49 7.54 -4.83
CA SER A 130 -1.15 7.84 -6.11
C SER A 130 -1.59 6.59 -6.86
N MET A 131 -0.87 5.48 -6.70
CA MET A 131 -1.26 4.20 -7.29
C MET A 131 -2.42 3.56 -6.53
N LEU A 132 -2.32 3.49 -5.20
CA LEU A 132 -3.37 2.96 -4.32
C LEU A 132 -4.69 3.71 -4.47
N ASP A 133 -4.65 5.02 -4.64
CA ASP A 133 -5.85 5.84 -4.82
C ASP A 133 -6.60 5.51 -6.12
N LYS A 134 -5.97 4.85 -7.10
CA LYS A 134 -6.63 4.45 -8.34
C LYS A 134 -7.32 3.08 -8.25
N PHE A 135 -7.00 2.27 -7.24
CA PHE A 135 -7.54 0.93 -7.13
C PHE A 135 -8.93 0.92 -6.53
N ARG A 136 -9.87 0.35 -7.27
CA ARG A 136 -11.27 0.15 -6.85
C ARG A 136 -11.66 -1.28 -7.23
N ASN A 137 -11.32 -2.22 -6.37
CA ASN A 137 -11.58 -3.65 -6.56
C ASN A 137 -11.70 -4.34 -5.19
N GLU A 138 -12.61 -5.31 -5.08
CA GLU A 138 -12.89 -5.99 -3.80
C GLU A 138 -11.78 -6.95 -3.34
N TYR A 139 -10.90 -7.37 -4.26
CA TYR A 139 -9.76 -8.27 -4.01
C TYR A 139 -8.44 -7.51 -3.77
N ILE A 140 -8.49 -6.18 -3.76
CA ILE A 140 -7.37 -5.29 -3.43
C ILE A 140 -7.71 -4.60 -2.10
N ILE A 141 -6.71 -4.44 -1.23
CA ILE A 141 -6.87 -3.75 0.04
C ILE A 141 -7.49 -2.35 -0.16
N HIS A 142 -8.54 -2.06 0.60
CA HIS A 142 -9.16 -0.75 0.59
C HIS A 142 -8.24 0.28 1.24
N PHE A 143 -7.86 1.28 0.46
CA PHE A 143 -7.02 2.38 0.89
C PHE A 143 -7.89 3.59 1.24
N TYR A 144 -7.84 4.04 2.49
CA TYR A 144 -8.57 5.22 2.95
C TYR A 144 -7.84 6.52 2.60
N GLY A 145 -6.51 6.49 2.66
CA GLY A 145 -5.68 7.67 2.42
C GLY A 145 -4.35 7.61 3.13
N ALA A 146 -3.62 8.71 3.08
CA ALA A 146 -2.32 8.89 3.70
C ALA A 146 -2.21 10.26 4.35
N VAL A 147 -1.39 10.32 5.40
CA VAL A 147 -0.97 11.57 6.02
C VAL A 147 0.37 11.98 5.42
N PHE A 148 0.47 13.22 4.96
CA PHE A 148 1.69 13.80 4.36
C PHE A 148 2.39 14.82 5.26
N ILE A 149 1.89 15.01 6.48
CA ILE A 149 2.42 15.99 7.43
C ILE A 149 3.67 15.40 8.10
N THR A 150 4.72 16.21 8.17
CA THR A 150 6.02 15.86 8.77
C THR A 150 5.85 15.21 10.14
N ASN A 151 6.66 14.19 10.45
CA ASN A 151 6.55 13.37 11.68
C ASN A 151 5.27 12.52 11.84
N HIS A 152 4.25 12.72 11.00
CA HIS A 152 2.98 12.00 11.03
C HIS A 152 2.74 11.15 9.77
N ILE A 153 3.75 11.02 8.90
CA ILE A 153 3.64 10.32 7.61
C ILE A 153 3.23 8.86 7.81
N CYS A 154 2.05 8.50 7.28
CA CYS A 154 1.53 7.15 7.34
C CYS A 154 0.51 6.87 6.23
N MET A 155 0.31 5.59 5.93
CA MET A 155 -0.78 5.09 5.08
C MET A 155 -1.85 4.43 5.95
N VAL A 156 -3.11 4.61 5.55
CA VAL A 156 -4.29 4.10 6.24
C VAL A 156 -5.08 3.20 5.30
N SER A 157 -5.23 1.94 5.67
CA SER A 157 -6.02 0.95 4.92
C SER A 157 -7.01 0.24 5.83
N GLU A 158 -7.94 -0.52 5.26
CA GLU A 158 -8.78 -1.42 6.04
C GLU A 158 -7.93 -2.43 6.83
N PHE A 159 -8.43 -2.82 8.00
CA PHE A 159 -7.77 -3.76 8.89
C PHE A 159 -8.18 -5.20 8.58
N ALA A 160 -7.20 -6.07 8.37
CA ALA A 160 -7.40 -7.51 8.20
C ALA A 160 -7.28 -8.23 9.54
N GLU A 161 -8.40 -8.74 10.07
CA GLU A 161 -8.48 -9.33 11.41
C GLU A 161 -7.54 -10.55 11.59
N TYR A 162 -7.33 -11.33 10.53
CA TYR A 162 -6.54 -12.56 10.57
C TYR A 162 -5.08 -12.35 10.11
N GLY A 163 -4.67 -11.11 9.90
CA GLY A 163 -3.32 -10.78 9.43
C GLY A 163 -3.07 -11.24 8.00
N SER A 164 -1.81 -11.53 7.68
CA SER A 164 -1.44 -12.11 6.38
C SER A 164 -1.74 -13.60 6.31
N LEU A 165 -1.83 -14.15 5.10
CA LEU A 165 -1.93 -15.58 4.88
C LEU A 165 -0.71 -16.31 5.46
N GLN A 166 0.47 -15.69 5.41
CA GLN A 166 1.67 -16.21 6.09
C GLN A 166 1.48 -16.27 7.61
N ASP A 167 0.86 -15.26 8.22
CA ASP A 167 0.57 -15.26 9.66
C ASP A 167 -0.46 -16.33 10.00
N LEU A 168 -1.51 -16.47 9.19
CA LEU A 168 -2.51 -17.52 9.36
C LEU A 168 -1.85 -18.91 9.33
N MET A 169 -1.00 -19.18 8.34
CA MET A 169 -0.25 -20.45 8.23
C MET A 169 0.70 -20.70 9.40
N LYS A 170 1.25 -19.66 10.04
CA LYS A 170 2.11 -19.81 11.22
C LYS A 170 1.32 -20.14 12.50
N HIS A 171 0.11 -19.60 12.63
CA HIS A 171 -0.67 -19.69 13.88
C HIS A 171 -1.76 -20.77 13.85
N LYS A 172 -2.11 -21.27 12.66
CA LYS A 172 -3.11 -22.33 12.48
C LYS A 172 -2.46 -23.57 11.90
N LYS A 173 -2.85 -24.74 12.42
CA LYS A 173 -2.50 -26.03 11.82
C LYS A 173 -3.31 -26.28 10.55
N SER A 174 -2.84 -27.21 9.74
CA SER A 174 -3.48 -27.54 8.46
C SER A 174 -4.91 -28.07 8.66
N ASP A 175 -5.17 -28.85 9.69
CA ASP A 175 -6.51 -29.38 10.01
C ASP A 175 -7.50 -28.30 10.51
N GLU A 176 -7.03 -27.10 10.86
CA GLU A 176 -7.87 -25.97 11.28
C GLU A 176 -8.36 -25.10 10.09
N VAL A 177 -7.77 -25.25 8.90
CA VAL A 177 -8.11 -24.46 7.72
C VAL A 177 -8.41 -25.39 6.56
N ASP A 178 -9.70 -25.49 6.23
CA ASP A 178 -10.20 -26.37 5.17
C ASP A 178 -9.60 -26.04 3.80
N MET A 179 -9.40 -27.08 2.98
CA MET A 179 -8.82 -26.98 1.65
C MET A 179 -9.62 -26.02 0.76
N LYS A 180 -10.96 -26.02 0.85
CA LYS A 180 -11.79 -25.10 0.06
C LYS A 180 -11.49 -23.65 0.44
N LEU A 181 -11.30 -23.36 1.72
CA LEU A 181 -11.02 -22.00 2.18
C LEU A 181 -9.64 -21.55 1.70
N ARG A 182 -8.65 -22.44 1.70
CA ARG A 182 -7.32 -22.18 1.14
C ARG A 182 -7.40 -21.82 -0.34
N VAL A 183 -8.10 -22.64 -1.13
CA VAL A 183 -8.29 -22.39 -2.56
C VAL A 183 -9.10 -21.13 -2.81
N LYS A 184 -10.09 -20.83 -1.97
CA LYS A 184 -10.87 -19.59 -2.04
C LYS A 184 -10.00 -18.35 -1.81
N MET A 185 -9.11 -18.36 -0.81
CA MET A 185 -8.17 -17.25 -0.59
C MET A 185 -7.20 -17.08 -1.76
N LEU A 186 -6.74 -18.18 -2.37
CA LEU A 186 -5.89 -18.14 -3.57
C LEU A 186 -6.64 -17.62 -4.80
N LEU A 187 -7.91 -17.99 -4.95
CA LEU A 187 -8.79 -17.48 -6.00
C LEU A 187 -9.01 -15.97 -5.85
N ASP A 188 -9.28 -15.50 -4.63
CA ASP A 188 -9.42 -14.07 -4.33
C ASP A 188 -8.13 -13.31 -4.70
N ALA A 189 -6.96 -13.84 -4.31
CA ALA A 189 -5.67 -13.29 -4.71
C ALA A 189 -5.48 -13.29 -6.24
N ALA A 190 -5.82 -14.39 -6.92
CA ALA A 190 -5.72 -14.48 -8.38
C ALA A 190 -6.62 -13.46 -9.10
N LYS A 191 -7.85 -13.23 -8.60
CA LYS A 191 -8.75 -12.18 -9.10
C LYS A 191 -8.15 -10.78 -8.90
N GLY A 192 -7.50 -10.53 -7.76
CA GLY A 192 -6.73 -9.30 -7.52
C GLY A 192 -5.59 -9.12 -8.52
N ILE A 193 -4.80 -10.17 -8.79
CA ILE A 193 -3.72 -10.11 -9.78
C ILE A 193 -4.29 -9.84 -11.18
N SER A 194 -5.38 -10.51 -11.55
CA SER A 194 -6.06 -10.30 -12.83
C SER A 194 -6.48 -8.84 -13.02
N TYR A 195 -7.10 -8.24 -11.99
CA TYR A 195 -7.46 -6.82 -12.01
C TYR A 195 -6.24 -5.90 -12.24
N LEU A 196 -5.12 -6.15 -11.54
CA LEU A 196 -3.90 -5.37 -11.74
C LEU A 196 -3.38 -5.52 -13.17
N HIS A 197 -3.37 -6.75 -13.70
CA HIS A 197 -2.88 -7.04 -15.04
C HIS A 197 -3.74 -6.37 -16.11
N GLU A 198 -5.07 -6.38 -15.99
CA GLU A 198 -6.00 -5.66 -16.87
C GLU A 198 -5.70 -4.15 -16.90
N ASN A 199 -5.34 -3.58 -15.76
CA ASN A 199 -4.95 -2.17 -15.62
C ASN A 199 -3.49 -1.88 -15.99
N GLY A 200 -2.77 -2.88 -16.54
CA GLY A 200 -1.38 -2.72 -16.97
C GLY A 200 -0.40 -2.52 -15.81
N ILE A 201 -0.67 -3.12 -14.66
CA ILE A 201 0.14 -3.00 -13.44
C ILE A 201 0.67 -4.38 -13.05
N LEU A 202 1.95 -4.42 -12.66
CA LEU A 202 2.61 -5.60 -12.10
C LEU A 202 2.77 -5.43 -10.59
N HIS A 203 2.48 -6.49 -9.83
CA HIS A 203 2.65 -6.47 -8.37
C HIS A 203 4.13 -6.63 -7.97
N ARG A 204 4.82 -7.60 -8.57
CA ARG A 204 6.26 -7.91 -8.41
C ARG A 204 6.70 -8.47 -7.05
N ASP A 205 5.80 -8.61 -6.08
CA ASP A 205 6.08 -9.26 -4.79
C ASP A 205 4.86 -10.09 -4.29
N ILE A 206 4.34 -10.96 -5.15
CA ILE A 206 3.25 -11.89 -4.74
C ILE A 206 3.85 -12.98 -3.85
N LYS A 207 3.34 -13.07 -2.63
CA LYS A 207 3.71 -14.05 -1.61
C LYS A 207 2.65 -14.10 -0.50
N PRO A 208 2.61 -15.12 0.36
CA PRO A 208 1.65 -15.22 1.46
C PRO A 208 1.66 -14.02 2.43
N ASP A 209 2.79 -13.34 2.65
CA ASP A 209 2.84 -12.13 3.50
C ASP A 209 2.03 -10.95 2.91
N ASN A 210 1.85 -10.91 1.59
CA ASN A 210 1.18 -9.83 0.87
C ASN A 210 -0.27 -10.17 0.46
N ILE A 211 -0.83 -11.24 1.04
CA ILE A 211 -2.24 -11.61 0.93
C ILE A 211 -2.84 -11.50 2.32
N LEU A 212 -3.71 -10.53 2.55
CA LEU A 212 -4.35 -10.28 3.85
C LEU A 212 -5.67 -11.02 3.96
N VAL A 213 -5.92 -11.65 5.10
CA VAL A 213 -7.10 -12.48 5.35
C VAL A 213 -8.14 -11.71 6.18
N PHE A 214 -9.33 -11.56 5.60
CA PHE A 214 -10.45 -10.80 6.16
C PHE A 214 -11.52 -11.70 6.79
N SER A 215 -11.65 -12.93 6.32
CA SER A 215 -12.64 -13.87 6.84
C SER A 215 -12.19 -15.31 6.67
N LEU A 216 -12.52 -16.13 7.66
CA LEU A 216 -12.41 -17.60 7.57
C LEU A 216 -13.76 -18.27 7.27
N ASP A 217 -14.84 -17.50 7.11
CA ASP A 217 -16.15 -18.01 6.70
C ASP A 217 -16.19 -18.16 5.17
N LEU A 218 -16.35 -19.41 4.71
CA LEU A 218 -16.44 -19.77 3.29
C LEU A 218 -17.58 -19.07 2.54
N ASN A 219 -18.64 -18.66 3.24
CA ASN A 219 -19.79 -18.02 2.63
C ASN A 219 -19.56 -16.52 2.38
N GLN A 220 -18.48 -15.93 2.91
CA GLN A 220 -18.12 -14.56 2.59
C GLN A 220 -17.70 -14.44 1.12
N LYS A 221 -18.14 -13.36 0.49
CA LYS A 221 -17.81 -13.10 -0.92
C LYS A 221 -16.29 -13.03 -1.13
N VAL A 222 -15.59 -12.34 -0.23
CA VAL A 222 -14.13 -12.15 -0.26
C VAL A 222 -13.56 -12.57 1.10
N ASN A 223 -12.58 -13.47 1.08
CA ASN A 223 -11.86 -13.95 2.25
C ASN A 223 -10.46 -13.36 2.33
N ALA A 224 -9.85 -13.05 1.19
CA ALA A 224 -8.51 -12.48 1.14
C ALA A 224 -8.37 -11.33 0.14
N LYS A 225 -7.43 -10.42 0.38
CA LYS A 225 -7.12 -9.29 -0.50
C LYS A 225 -5.62 -9.08 -0.65
N LEU A 226 -5.18 -8.61 -1.81
CA LEU A 226 -3.78 -8.24 -2.04
C LEU A 226 -3.43 -6.92 -1.37
N THR A 227 -2.20 -6.83 -0.86
CA THR A 227 -1.62 -5.63 -0.25
C THR A 227 -0.16 -5.43 -0.65
N ASP A 228 0.44 -4.35 -0.15
CA ASP A 228 1.87 -3.98 -0.27
C ASP A 228 2.33 -3.70 -1.72
N PHE A 229 1.91 -2.53 -2.21
CA PHE A 229 2.17 -2.05 -3.57
C PHE A 229 3.43 -1.20 -3.70
N GLY A 230 4.29 -1.14 -2.67
CA GLY A 230 5.57 -0.40 -2.73
C GLY A 230 6.48 -0.91 -3.86
N SER A 231 6.34 -2.18 -4.21
CA SER A 231 7.00 -2.78 -5.37
C SER A 231 6.14 -2.75 -6.64
N ALA A 232 4.92 -2.23 -6.67
CA ALA A 232 4.10 -2.25 -7.88
C ALA A 232 4.60 -1.21 -8.92
N ARG A 233 4.44 -1.52 -10.21
CA ARG A 233 4.81 -0.62 -11.33
C ARG A 233 3.87 -0.78 -12.52
N ASN A 234 3.65 0.32 -13.22
CA ASN A 234 2.95 0.31 -14.50
C ASN A 234 3.86 -0.26 -15.60
N VAL A 235 3.31 -1.16 -16.42
CA VAL A 235 4.03 -1.84 -17.52
C VAL A 235 4.62 -0.85 -18.52
N ASN A 236 3.95 0.27 -18.79
CA ASN A 236 4.40 1.27 -19.76
C ASN A 236 5.56 2.14 -19.22
N LEU A 237 5.57 2.43 -17.92
CA LEU A 237 6.65 3.18 -17.25
C LEU A 237 7.94 2.35 -17.11
N LEU A 238 7.83 1.01 -17.09
CA LEU A 238 8.99 0.11 -17.12
C LEU A 238 9.71 0.09 -18.48
N MET A 239 9.07 0.59 -19.54
CA MET A 239 9.73 0.71 -20.85
C MET A 239 10.72 1.88 -20.90
N THR A 240 10.56 2.91 -20.06
CA THR A 240 11.33 4.15 -20.11
C THR A 240 12.38 4.28 -19.00
N ASN A 241 12.12 3.78 -17.79
CA ASN A 241 13.08 3.83 -16.67
C ASN A 241 13.58 2.43 -16.30
N MET A 242 14.60 1.94 -17.02
CA MET A 242 15.23 0.63 -16.82
C MET A 242 16.30 0.65 -15.70
N THR A 243 15.94 1.04 -14.48
CA THR A 243 16.80 0.79 -13.31
C THR A 243 16.42 -0.52 -12.64
N PHE A 244 17.25 -1.54 -12.89
CA PHE A 244 17.29 -2.79 -12.13
C PHE A 244 17.66 -2.47 -10.68
N THR A 245 16.67 -2.19 -9.86
CA THR A 245 16.84 -1.94 -8.44
C THR A 245 17.20 -3.28 -7.80
N LYS A 246 18.47 -3.45 -7.42
CA LYS A 246 18.94 -4.61 -6.65
C LYS A 246 18.02 -4.77 -5.43
N GLY A 247 17.39 -5.94 -5.29
CA GLY A 247 16.63 -6.31 -4.08
C GLY A 247 15.10 -6.21 -4.14
N ILE A 248 14.47 -6.05 -5.31
CA ILE A 248 12.99 -6.07 -5.42
C ILE A 248 12.46 -7.50 -5.48
N GLY A 249 11.59 -7.86 -4.53
CA GLY A 249 10.92 -9.15 -4.43
C GLY A 249 11.62 -10.11 -3.47
N THR A 250 10.89 -11.12 -2.99
CA THR A 250 11.45 -12.15 -2.11
C THR A 250 12.05 -13.29 -2.95
N PRO A 251 13.37 -13.60 -2.86
CA PRO A 251 14.07 -14.49 -3.80
C PRO A 251 13.43 -15.85 -4.05
N VAL A 252 12.72 -16.37 -3.04
CA VAL A 252 12.02 -17.66 -3.07
C VAL A 252 10.88 -17.69 -4.10
N TYR A 253 10.22 -16.56 -4.34
CA TYR A 253 9.04 -16.45 -5.21
C TYR A 253 9.40 -15.92 -6.61
N MET A 254 10.65 -15.52 -6.84
CA MET A 254 11.07 -14.89 -8.08
C MET A 254 11.07 -15.86 -9.27
N ALA A 255 10.53 -15.38 -10.38
CA ALA A 255 10.56 -16.10 -11.64
C ALA A 255 12.01 -16.24 -12.20
N PRO A 256 12.31 -17.30 -12.98
CA PRO A 256 13.66 -17.54 -13.51
C PRO A 256 14.23 -16.38 -14.34
N GLU A 257 13.39 -15.68 -15.11
CA GLU A 257 13.77 -14.53 -15.90
C GLU A 257 14.09 -13.31 -15.02
N VAL A 258 13.41 -13.15 -13.89
CA VAL A 258 13.69 -12.09 -12.90
C VAL A 258 15.02 -12.35 -12.22
N LEU A 259 15.29 -13.59 -11.80
CA LEU A 259 16.57 -14.00 -11.22
C LEU A 259 17.74 -13.75 -12.20
N LYS A 260 17.49 -13.92 -13.50
CA LYS A 260 18.44 -13.63 -14.59
C LYS A 260 18.47 -12.15 -15.02
N GLN A 261 17.87 -11.26 -14.23
CA GLN A 261 17.82 -9.82 -14.48
C GLN A 261 17.24 -9.48 -15.87
N LYS A 262 16.25 -10.25 -16.33
CA LYS A 262 15.46 -9.93 -17.52
C LYS A 262 14.25 -9.08 -17.13
N LYS A 263 13.55 -8.57 -18.15
CA LYS A 263 12.37 -7.71 -17.98
C LYS A 263 11.26 -8.42 -17.22
N TYR A 264 10.69 -7.74 -16.22
CA TYR A 264 9.47 -8.17 -15.53
C TYR A 264 8.29 -8.13 -16.49
N THR A 265 7.48 -9.18 -16.49
CA THR A 265 6.23 -9.27 -17.26
C THR A 265 5.11 -9.76 -16.34
N LYS A 266 3.86 -9.69 -16.80
CA LYS A 266 2.69 -10.27 -16.13
C LYS A 266 2.92 -11.73 -15.72
N SER A 267 3.64 -12.48 -16.55
CA SER A 267 3.96 -13.90 -16.30
C SER A 267 4.86 -14.14 -15.07
N ALA A 268 5.55 -13.12 -14.56
CA ALA A 268 6.35 -13.23 -13.34
C ALA A 268 5.48 -13.21 -12.07
N ASP A 269 4.39 -12.44 -12.05
CA ASP A 269 3.40 -12.48 -10.96
C ASP A 269 2.71 -13.85 -10.93
N VAL A 270 2.39 -14.43 -12.09
CA VAL A 270 1.82 -15.79 -12.21
C VAL A 270 2.78 -16.85 -11.66
N PHE A 271 4.07 -16.73 -11.96
CA PHE A 271 5.08 -17.62 -11.38
C PHE A 271 5.12 -17.49 -9.86
N SER A 272 5.12 -16.26 -9.34
CA SER A 272 5.13 -16.00 -7.89
C SER A 272 3.88 -16.56 -7.20
N LEU A 273 2.72 -16.44 -7.85
CA LEU A 273 1.46 -17.04 -7.41
C LEU A 273 1.56 -18.57 -7.33
N SER A 274 2.26 -19.23 -8.25
CA SER A 274 2.39 -20.70 -8.21
C SER A 274 3.11 -21.22 -6.96
N ILE A 275 4.16 -20.51 -6.51
CA ILE A 275 4.87 -20.84 -5.27
C ILE A 275 3.96 -20.59 -4.08
N THR A 276 3.24 -19.46 -4.09
CA THR A 276 2.22 -19.12 -3.07
C THR A 276 1.13 -20.19 -3.00
N MET A 277 0.62 -20.67 -4.14
CA MET A 277 -0.36 -21.75 -4.24
C MET A 277 0.19 -23.05 -3.66
N TYR A 278 1.42 -23.41 -4.01
CA TYR A 278 2.08 -24.61 -3.47
C TYR A 278 2.16 -24.57 -1.94
N GLU A 279 2.62 -23.46 -1.36
CA GLU A 279 2.72 -23.29 0.08
C GLU A 279 1.36 -23.30 0.77
N THR A 280 0.41 -22.57 0.21
CA THR A 280 -0.93 -22.44 0.79
C THR A 280 -1.69 -23.77 0.72
N ILE A 281 -1.61 -24.51 -0.37
CA ILE A 281 -2.32 -25.80 -0.50
C ILE A 281 -1.68 -26.85 0.40
N SER A 282 -0.34 -26.94 0.41
CA SER A 282 0.38 -27.87 1.30
C SER A 282 0.30 -27.48 2.77
N TRP A 283 0.05 -26.20 3.07
CA TRP A 283 0.19 -25.59 4.39
C TRP A 283 1.62 -25.65 4.95
N GLU A 284 2.62 -25.67 4.06
CA GLU A 284 4.04 -25.81 4.39
C GLU A 284 4.89 -24.83 3.57
N LYS A 285 6.18 -24.69 3.94
CA LYS A 285 7.13 -23.90 3.13
C LYS A 285 7.48 -24.67 1.86
N ALA A 286 7.47 -23.98 0.73
CA ALA A 286 7.78 -24.58 -0.58
C ALA A 286 9.23 -25.07 -0.64
N TYR A 287 10.13 -24.34 0.01
CA TYR A 287 11.56 -24.64 0.06
C TYR A 287 12.02 -24.71 1.52
N PRO A 288 11.89 -25.87 2.19
CA PRO A 288 12.29 -26.03 3.59
C PRO A 288 13.81 -25.86 3.75
N GLN A 289 14.23 -25.30 4.89
CA GLN A 289 15.64 -24.94 5.13
C GLN A 289 16.56 -26.17 5.20
N ASP A 290 16.03 -27.34 5.56
CA ASP A 290 16.80 -28.57 5.66
C ASP A 290 17.28 -29.06 4.28
N GLU A 291 16.50 -28.79 3.22
CA GLU A 291 16.85 -29.11 1.84
C GLU A 291 17.48 -27.91 1.11
N PHE A 292 16.92 -26.71 1.33
CA PHE A 292 17.32 -25.47 0.71
C PHE A 292 17.93 -24.52 1.74
N LYS A 293 19.11 -24.89 2.24
CA LYS A 293 19.83 -24.16 3.30
C LYS A 293 20.01 -22.67 3.02
N PHE A 294 20.06 -22.28 1.74
CA PHE A 294 20.34 -20.92 1.34
C PHE A 294 19.49 -20.44 0.16
N PRO A 295 19.07 -19.16 0.11
CA PRO A 295 18.24 -18.64 -0.98
C PRO A 295 18.83 -18.80 -2.38
N TRP A 296 20.15 -18.73 -2.53
CA TRP A 296 20.79 -18.92 -3.85
C TRP A 296 20.65 -20.36 -4.38
N LYS A 297 20.45 -21.36 -3.50
CA LYS A 297 20.19 -22.74 -3.93
C LYS A 297 18.80 -22.87 -4.56
N ILE A 298 17.84 -22.12 -4.05
CA ILE A 298 16.50 -22.02 -4.65
C ILE A 298 16.62 -21.35 -6.02
N ALA A 299 17.36 -20.24 -6.11
CA ALA A 299 17.60 -19.55 -7.37
C ALA A 299 18.28 -20.44 -8.42
N GLU A 300 19.29 -21.23 -8.02
CA GLU A 300 19.98 -22.21 -8.87
C GLU A 300 19.02 -23.31 -9.36
N PHE A 301 18.24 -23.89 -8.43
CA PHE A 301 17.24 -24.91 -8.72
C PHE A 301 16.21 -24.41 -9.75
N ILE A 302 15.60 -23.26 -9.51
CA ILE A 302 14.62 -22.65 -10.42
C ILE A 302 15.25 -22.29 -11.76
N SER A 303 16.44 -21.69 -11.75
CA SER A 303 17.15 -21.24 -12.97
C SER A 303 17.58 -22.37 -13.88
N SER A 304 17.77 -23.58 -13.32
CA SER A 304 18.06 -24.82 -14.04
C SER A 304 16.82 -25.49 -14.66
N GLY A 305 15.62 -24.93 -14.46
CA GLY A 305 14.37 -25.48 -14.96
C GLY A 305 13.74 -26.54 -14.04
N LYS A 306 14.31 -26.81 -12.87
CA LYS A 306 13.73 -27.75 -11.89
C LYS A 306 12.55 -27.11 -11.15
N ARG A 307 11.59 -27.94 -10.77
CA ARG A 307 10.39 -27.56 -10.00
C ARG A 307 10.13 -28.55 -8.88
N LEU A 308 9.37 -28.12 -7.88
CA LEU A 308 8.95 -28.99 -6.78
C LEU A 308 8.06 -30.10 -7.32
N LYS A 309 8.14 -31.28 -6.70
CA LYS A 309 7.31 -32.42 -7.05
C LYS A 309 5.96 -32.29 -6.35
N LYS A 310 4.93 -32.93 -6.89
CA LYS A 310 3.66 -33.10 -6.18
C LYS A 310 3.91 -33.88 -4.89
N ILE A 311 3.34 -33.40 -3.79
CA ILE A 311 3.24 -34.14 -2.53
C ILE A 311 1.80 -34.64 -2.32
N ASP A 312 1.60 -35.58 -1.41
CA ASP A 312 0.34 -36.32 -1.28
C ASP A 312 -0.85 -35.43 -0.90
N CYS A 313 -0.64 -34.43 -0.04
CA CYS A 313 -1.69 -33.52 0.41
C CYS A 313 -2.18 -32.53 -0.66
N ILE A 314 -1.48 -32.40 -1.79
CA ILE A 314 -1.89 -31.53 -2.90
C ILE A 314 -2.73 -32.38 -3.89
N PRO A 315 -4.01 -32.06 -4.12
CA PRO A 315 -4.81 -32.69 -5.17
C PRO A 315 -4.18 -32.55 -6.56
N LEU A 316 -4.29 -33.57 -7.41
CA LEU A 316 -3.67 -33.58 -8.74
C LEU A 316 -4.11 -32.36 -9.58
N TYR A 317 -5.41 -32.05 -9.58
CA TYR A 317 -5.95 -30.90 -10.30
C TYR A 317 -5.30 -29.57 -9.90
N LEU A 318 -5.12 -29.34 -8.59
CA LEU A 318 -4.46 -28.12 -8.10
C LEU A 318 -2.96 -28.11 -8.42
N PHE A 319 -2.31 -29.27 -8.38
CA PHE A 319 -0.91 -29.39 -8.79
C PHE A 319 -0.71 -29.11 -10.29
N ASP A 320 -1.67 -29.48 -11.14
CA ASP A 320 -1.64 -29.17 -12.58
C ASP A 320 -1.75 -27.66 -12.83
N ILE A 321 -2.59 -26.95 -12.05
CA ILE A 321 -2.66 -25.47 -12.08
C ILE A 321 -1.32 -24.86 -11.67
N ILE A 322 -0.75 -25.30 -10.54
CA ILE A 322 0.58 -24.84 -10.09
C ILE A 322 1.61 -25.08 -11.20
N SER A 323 1.55 -26.27 -11.80
CA SER A 323 2.49 -26.70 -12.81
C SER A 323 2.42 -25.87 -14.08
N SER A 324 1.24 -25.48 -14.52
CA SER A 324 1.07 -24.63 -15.68
C SER A 324 1.51 -23.17 -15.42
N CYS A 325 1.52 -22.73 -14.16
CA CYS A 325 1.92 -21.37 -13.77
C CYS A 325 3.45 -21.17 -13.65
N TRP A 326 4.22 -22.20 -13.27
CA TRP A 326 5.68 -22.07 -13.09
C TRP A 326 6.53 -22.55 -14.28
N GLN A 327 5.99 -22.55 -15.49
CA GLN A 327 6.75 -22.98 -16.67
C GLN A 327 8.05 -22.18 -16.85
N GLN A 328 9.09 -22.83 -17.37
CA GLN A 328 10.40 -22.20 -17.56
C GLN A 328 10.34 -21.10 -18.61
N ASP A 329 9.63 -21.35 -19.70
CA ASP A 329 9.31 -20.35 -20.71
C ASP A 329 8.13 -19.48 -20.26
N THR A 330 8.27 -18.17 -20.38
CA THR A 330 7.27 -17.18 -19.98
C THR A 330 6.01 -17.27 -20.83
N THR A 331 6.12 -17.64 -22.12
CA THR A 331 4.97 -17.71 -23.03
C THR A 331 4.13 -18.97 -22.82
N SER A 332 4.74 -20.00 -22.22
CA SER A 332 4.10 -21.25 -21.87
C SER A 332 3.35 -21.20 -20.53
N ARG A 333 3.49 -20.13 -19.75
CA ARG A 333 2.76 -19.97 -18.48
C ARG A 333 1.29 -19.64 -18.75
N THR A 334 0.41 -20.31 -18.02
CA THR A 334 -1.03 -20.01 -18.05
C THR A 334 -1.28 -18.55 -17.70
N LYS A 335 -2.17 -17.89 -18.43
CA LYS A 335 -2.54 -16.50 -18.12
C LYS A 335 -3.39 -16.46 -16.85
N ILE A 336 -3.32 -15.35 -16.11
CA ILE A 336 -3.98 -15.23 -14.81
C ILE A 336 -5.50 -15.41 -14.89
N GLU A 337 -6.12 -14.97 -15.98
CA GLU A 337 -7.56 -15.09 -16.20
C GLU A 337 -7.99 -16.57 -16.26
N VAL A 338 -7.18 -17.41 -16.91
CA VAL A 338 -7.41 -18.86 -16.98
C VAL A 338 -7.15 -19.53 -15.63
N VAL A 339 -6.17 -19.04 -14.85
CA VAL A 339 -5.93 -19.54 -13.48
C VAL A 339 -7.16 -19.28 -12.59
N VAL A 340 -7.77 -18.10 -12.70
CA VAL A 340 -9.01 -17.76 -11.99
C VAL A 340 -10.13 -18.73 -12.35
N GLU A 341 -10.34 -19.02 -13.63
CA GLU A 341 -11.35 -19.99 -14.09
C GLU A 341 -11.09 -21.39 -13.52
N MET A 342 -9.84 -21.87 -13.54
CA MET A 342 -9.49 -23.19 -13.03
C MET A 342 -9.68 -23.31 -11.51
N LEU A 343 -9.29 -22.29 -10.75
CA LEU A 343 -9.50 -22.26 -9.30
C LEU A 343 -10.98 -22.16 -8.93
N GLN A 344 -11.76 -21.36 -9.68
CA GLN A 344 -13.21 -21.29 -9.50
C GLN A 344 -13.86 -22.65 -9.77
N LYS A 345 -13.49 -23.31 -10.87
CA LYS A 345 -13.99 -24.65 -11.20
C LYS A 345 -13.70 -25.67 -10.09
N TYR A 346 -12.52 -25.64 -9.48
CA TYR A 346 -12.22 -26.53 -8.36
C TYR A 346 -13.20 -26.35 -7.19
N LEU A 347 -13.56 -25.11 -6.87
CA LEU A 347 -14.51 -24.80 -5.80
C LEU A 347 -15.94 -25.16 -6.17
N ASP A 348 -16.31 -25.06 -7.44
CA ASP A 348 -17.65 -25.43 -7.91
C ASP A 348 -17.84 -26.96 -7.92
N ASP A 349 -16.77 -27.71 -8.22
CA ASP A 349 -16.77 -29.17 -8.31
C ASP A 349 -16.64 -29.88 -6.94
N ASN A 350 -16.24 -29.17 -5.88
CA ASN A 350 -15.99 -29.75 -4.55
C ASN A 350 -16.82 -29.08 -3.47
#